data_AF-A0A528B9R1-F1
#
_entry.id   AF-A0A528B9R1-F1
#
_cell.length_a   1.000
_cell.length_b   1.000
_cell.length_c   1.000
_cell.angle_alpha   90.00
_cell.angle_beta   90.00
_cell.angle_gamma   90.00
#
_symmetry.space_group_name_H-M   'P 1'
#
loop_
_entity.id
_entity.type
_entity.pdbx_description
1 polymer ?
#
loop_
_entity_poly.entity_id
_entity_poly.type
_entity_poly.pdbx_seq_one_letter_code
_entity_poly.pdbx_strand_id
1 'polypeptide(L)'
;LSPAAGFGDNDEGRVLTLGDDPDYVRSVAAAVHGFLQMPGNAAEADDFRALVFGTPSAPAPTSRGLQTFTQGGLSVWRGEMNGRSIDLTFDHGPLGYLSIAAHGHADALSLTLCVDGEPVLVDPGTWLYGSGGVWRDWFRSTPAHNTLNIEGKSQSIIAGMFNWSHKAAAALVESEPGTHWKLRARHDGYTSRFGVVHQRTVMHQADGIVVSDQLLGGRRVAEVVFQLAAGLGTDRDGSTIMVLRGDEPLMAIRFPDAAVEIRAGGDAPGQGGWVSPRFGARQPAERIAWHGEVGEDGIKIHLAAIPPS
;
A
#
# COMPACT_ATOMS: atom_id res chain seq x y z
N LEU A 1 -19.74 0.96 -3.67
CA LEU A 1 -18.35 0.74 -4.14
C LEU A 1 -17.47 1.29 -3.05
N SER A 2 -16.71 0.42 -2.39
CA SER A 2 -16.06 0.66 -1.10
C SER A 2 -14.93 1.68 -1.11
N PRO A 3 -14.57 2.24 0.07
CA PRO A 3 -13.48 3.20 0.17
C PRO A 3 -12.20 2.57 -0.36
N ALA A 4 -11.56 3.23 -1.32
CA ALA A 4 -10.26 2.83 -1.84
C ALA A 4 -9.27 2.70 -0.67
N ALA A 5 -8.35 1.73 -0.73
CA ALA A 5 -7.27 1.64 0.24
C ALA A 5 -6.54 2.99 0.31
N GLY A 6 -6.54 3.60 1.49
CA GLY A 6 -5.79 4.82 1.75
C GLY A 6 -4.29 4.59 1.58
N PHE A 7 -3.53 5.67 1.37
CA PHE A 7 -2.09 5.64 1.23
C PHE A 7 -1.46 6.81 1.98
N GLY A 8 -0.37 6.57 2.69
CA GLY A 8 0.38 7.59 3.41
C GLY A 8 -0.46 8.32 4.47
N ASP A 9 -0.21 9.62 4.60
CA ASP A 9 -0.86 10.39 5.65
C ASP A 9 -2.34 10.71 5.37
N ASN A 10 -3.21 10.33 6.31
CA ASN A 10 -4.60 10.77 6.36
C ASN A 10 -4.90 11.43 7.70
N ASP A 11 -4.92 12.76 7.71
CA ASP A 11 -5.28 13.58 8.87
C ASP A 11 -6.74 14.02 8.90
N GLU A 12 -7.53 13.44 8.00
CA GLU A 12 -8.91 13.80 7.79
C GLU A 12 -9.14 15.27 7.43
N GLY A 13 -8.15 15.96 6.86
CA GLY A 13 -8.33 17.29 6.30
C GLY A 13 -9.48 17.31 5.28
N ARG A 14 -10.38 18.30 5.39
CA ARG A 14 -11.54 18.46 4.50
C ARG A 14 -11.49 19.79 3.76
N VAL A 15 -11.65 19.75 2.44
CA VAL A 15 -11.82 20.94 1.59
C VAL A 15 -13.31 21.21 1.46
N LEU A 16 -13.85 22.29 2.06
CA LEU A 16 -15.25 22.72 1.88
C LEU A 16 -16.29 21.59 2.08
N THR A 17 -16.63 21.27 3.34
CA THR A 17 -17.69 20.31 3.68
C THR A 17 -18.73 20.93 4.61
N LEU A 18 -19.97 20.43 4.56
CA LEU A 18 -21.06 20.80 5.49
C LEU A 18 -21.33 19.72 6.55
N GLY A 19 -20.61 18.59 6.52
CA GLY A 19 -20.83 17.49 7.45
C GLY A 19 -19.91 16.30 7.18
N ASP A 20 -20.37 15.13 7.64
CA ASP A 20 -19.70 13.86 7.37
C ASP A 20 -19.78 13.53 5.88
N ASP A 21 -18.63 13.14 5.34
CA ASP A 21 -18.44 12.88 3.91
C ASP A 21 -17.72 11.53 3.78
N PRO A 22 -18.48 10.41 3.78
CA PRO A 22 -17.92 9.07 3.79
C PRO A 22 -17.14 8.75 2.50
N ASP A 23 -17.43 9.45 1.40
CA ASP A 23 -16.80 9.31 0.09
C ASP A 23 -15.94 10.52 -0.29
N TYR A 24 -15.37 11.21 0.71
CA TYR A 24 -14.67 12.49 0.58
C TYR A 24 -13.68 12.57 -0.60
N VAL A 25 -12.81 11.56 -0.78
CA VAL A 25 -11.82 11.56 -1.86
C VAL A 25 -12.49 11.56 -3.24
N ARG A 26 -13.57 10.77 -3.39
CA ARG A 26 -14.34 10.72 -4.63
C ARG A 26 -15.06 12.04 -4.87
N SER A 27 -15.63 12.63 -3.82
CA SER A 27 -16.25 13.95 -3.91
C SER A 27 -15.25 15.03 -4.38
N VAL A 28 -14.05 15.07 -3.81
CA VAL A 28 -12.99 16.00 -4.24
C VAL A 28 -12.61 15.76 -5.70
N ALA A 29 -12.48 14.50 -6.12
CA ALA A 29 -12.20 14.16 -7.52
C ALA A 29 -13.34 14.60 -8.46
N ALA A 30 -14.60 14.42 -8.05
CA ALA A 30 -15.78 14.88 -8.79
C ALA A 30 -15.78 16.41 -8.94
N ALA A 31 -15.44 17.14 -7.88
CA ALA A 31 -15.33 18.60 -7.90
C ALA A 31 -14.23 19.08 -8.86
N VAL A 32 -13.06 18.43 -8.87
CA VAL A 32 -11.98 18.73 -9.83
C VAL A 32 -12.45 18.49 -11.27
N HIS A 33 -13.10 17.36 -11.54
CA HIS A 33 -13.63 17.08 -12.88
C HIS A 33 -14.74 18.06 -13.29
N GLY A 34 -15.63 18.43 -12.37
CA GLY A 34 -16.66 19.45 -12.62
C GLY A 34 -16.05 20.79 -12.97
N PHE A 35 -15.07 21.25 -12.18
CA PHE A 35 -14.39 22.52 -12.43
C PHE A 35 -13.70 22.55 -13.81
N LEU A 36 -13.11 21.42 -14.21
CA LEU A 36 -12.43 21.25 -15.50
C LEU A 36 -13.37 20.84 -16.66
N GLN A 37 -14.66 20.65 -16.39
CA GLN A 37 -15.66 20.16 -17.36
C GLN A 37 -15.31 18.80 -17.99
N MET A 38 -14.65 17.92 -17.23
CA MET A 38 -14.21 16.59 -17.66
C MET A 38 -15.20 15.50 -17.27
N PRO A 39 -15.18 14.34 -17.98
CA PRO A 39 -15.85 13.15 -17.51
C PRO A 39 -15.30 12.69 -16.16
N GLY A 40 -16.17 12.20 -15.27
CA GLY A 40 -15.85 11.86 -13.89
C GLY A 40 -16.99 11.11 -13.24
N ASN A 41 -16.72 10.47 -12.10
CA ASN A 41 -17.80 9.95 -11.26
C ASN A 41 -18.43 11.13 -10.51
N ALA A 42 -19.75 11.30 -10.60
CA ALA A 42 -20.45 12.31 -9.82
C ALA A 42 -20.31 12.01 -8.32
N ALA A 43 -20.29 13.07 -7.52
CA ALA A 43 -20.49 12.98 -6.08
C ALA A 43 -21.96 12.69 -5.78
N GLU A 44 -22.29 12.52 -4.49
CA GLU A 44 -23.67 12.43 -4.03
C GLU A 44 -24.47 13.69 -4.39
N ALA A 45 -25.79 13.54 -4.52
CA ALA A 45 -26.67 14.56 -5.11
C ALA A 45 -26.70 15.90 -4.35
N ASP A 46 -26.33 15.90 -3.06
CA ASP A 46 -26.29 17.04 -2.15
C ASP A 46 -24.86 17.51 -1.82
N ASP A 47 -23.87 17.05 -2.58
CA ASP A 47 -22.48 17.42 -2.36
C ASP A 47 -22.26 18.94 -2.52
N PHE A 48 -21.81 19.58 -1.43
CA PHE A 48 -21.63 21.03 -1.41
C PHE A 48 -20.60 21.52 -2.43
N ARG A 49 -19.59 20.70 -2.78
CA ARG A 49 -18.57 21.05 -3.77
C ARG A 49 -19.16 21.10 -5.17
N ALA A 50 -20.18 20.30 -5.47
CA ALA A 50 -20.87 20.36 -6.75
C ALA A 50 -21.55 21.72 -6.99
N LEU A 51 -22.01 22.41 -5.94
CA LEU A 51 -22.56 23.78 -6.04
C LEU A 51 -21.49 24.82 -6.39
N VAL A 52 -20.26 24.62 -5.92
CA VAL A 52 -19.15 25.57 -6.08
C VAL A 52 -18.36 25.31 -7.37
N PHE A 53 -18.12 24.03 -7.68
CA PHE A 53 -17.23 23.60 -8.76
C PHE A 53 -17.96 22.94 -9.93
N GLY A 54 -19.27 22.72 -9.82
CA GLY A 54 -20.05 22.00 -10.82
C GLY A 54 -19.92 20.48 -10.69
N THR A 55 -20.62 19.76 -11.56
CA THR A 55 -20.58 18.30 -11.66
C THR A 55 -19.81 17.85 -12.91
N PRO A 56 -19.24 16.62 -12.91
CA PRO A 56 -18.59 16.09 -14.10
C PRO A 56 -19.50 16.10 -15.33
N SER A 57 -18.93 16.34 -16.51
CA SER A 57 -19.71 16.53 -17.75
C SER A 57 -20.35 15.24 -18.27
N ALA A 58 -19.80 14.08 -17.90
CA ALA A 58 -20.32 12.75 -18.17
C ALA A 58 -19.70 11.73 -17.19
N PRO A 59 -20.25 10.52 -17.04
CA PRO A 59 -19.61 9.45 -16.28
C PRO A 59 -18.24 9.08 -16.86
N ALA A 60 -17.25 8.89 -16.00
CA ALA A 60 -15.96 8.34 -16.42
C ALA A 60 -16.10 6.83 -16.75
N PRO A 61 -15.42 6.33 -17.79
CA PRO A 61 -15.36 4.90 -18.04
C PRO A 61 -14.63 4.19 -16.89
N THR A 62 -15.11 3.02 -16.50
CA THR A 62 -14.41 2.16 -15.54
C THR A 62 -13.09 1.68 -16.17
N SER A 63 -11.96 2.05 -15.58
CA SER A 63 -10.67 1.56 -16.06
C SER A 63 -10.45 0.11 -15.64
N ARG A 64 -9.98 -0.72 -16.57
CA ARG A 64 -9.49 -2.08 -16.33
C ARG A 64 -8.06 -2.19 -16.83
N GLY A 65 -7.34 -3.20 -16.35
CA GLY A 65 -5.93 -3.41 -16.66
C GLY A 65 -5.01 -2.49 -15.86
N LEU A 66 -3.75 -2.45 -16.31
CA LEU A 66 -2.69 -1.70 -15.65
C LEU A 66 -2.65 -0.25 -16.15
N GLN A 67 -2.66 0.70 -15.22
CA GLN A 67 -2.41 2.12 -15.45
C GLN A 67 -1.19 2.57 -14.64
N THR A 68 -0.32 3.37 -15.24
CA THR A 68 0.89 3.88 -14.58
C THR A 68 0.89 5.41 -14.63
N PHE A 69 0.97 6.03 -13.45
CA PHE A 69 1.03 7.46 -13.21
C PHE A 69 2.47 7.85 -12.88
N THR A 70 3.29 8.04 -13.90
CA THR A 70 4.75 8.24 -13.76
C THR A 70 5.13 9.52 -13.00
N GLN A 71 4.30 10.56 -13.03
CA GLN A 71 4.57 11.82 -12.32
C GLN A 71 4.42 11.68 -10.80
N GLY A 72 3.37 10.97 -10.36
CA GLY A 72 3.15 10.66 -8.94
C GLY A 72 3.93 9.44 -8.47
N GLY A 73 4.34 8.58 -9.40
CA GLY A 73 5.03 7.33 -9.12
C GLY A 73 4.10 6.25 -8.57
N LEU A 74 2.90 6.13 -9.12
CA LEU A 74 1.95 5.10 -8.72
C LEU A 74 1.54 4.27 -9.93
N SER A 75 1.38 2.97 -9.73
CA SER A 75 0.73 2.09 -10.70
C SER A 75 -0.47 1.42 -10.08
N VAL A 76 -1.58 1.37 -10.82
CA VAL A 76 -2.84 0.75 -10.38
C VAL A 76 -3.23 -0.32 -11.39
N TRP A 77 -3.47 -1.53 -10.91
CA TRP A 77 -4.06 -2.60 -11.71
C TRP A 77 -5.47 -2.90 -11.22
N ARG A 78 -6.43 -2.91 -12.14
CA ARG A 78 -7.81 -3.33 -11.90
C ARG A 78 -8.16 -4.53 -12.77
N GLY A 79 -8.44 -5.66 -12.15
CA GLY A 79 -8.67 -6.90 -12.87
C GLY A 79 -9.53 -7.88 -12.10
N GLU A 80 -9.46 -9.14 -12.53
CA GLU A 80 -10.16 -10.25 -11.91
C GLU A 80 -9.16 -11.39 -11.69
N MET A 81 -9.26 -12.05 -10.54
CA MET A 81 -8.54 -13.30 -10.25
C MET A 81 -9.53 -14.29 -9.65
N ASN A 82 -9.67 -15.46 -10.26
CA ASN A 82 -10.54 -16.54 -9.78
C ASN A 82 -11.98 -16.09 -9.45
N GLY A 83 -12.59 -15.24 -10.29
CA GLY A 83 -13.95 -14.75 -10.09
C GLY A 83 -14.11 -13.62 -9.08
N ARG A 84 -13.01 -13.10 -8.50
CA ARG A 84 -13.02 -11.93 -7.61
C ARG A 84 -12.43 -10.70 -8.28
N SER A 85 -13.00 -9.53 -8.02
CA SER A 85 -12.42 -8.28 -8.53
C SER A 85 -11.23 -7.85 -7.67
N ILE A 86 -10.16 -7.38 -8.32
CA ILE A 86 -8.92 -6.99 -7.65
C ILE A 86 -8.54 -5.57 -8.05
N ASP A 87 -8.24 -4.75 -7.06
CA ASP A 87 -7.59 -3.45 -7.22
C ASP A 87 -6.24 -3.51 -6.49
N LEU A 88 -5.13 -3.49 -7.24
CA LEU A 88 -3.78 -3.42 -6.68
C LEU A 88 -3.18 -2.04 -6.97
N THR A 89 -2.56 -1.44 -5.97
CA THR A 89 -1.71 -0.25 -6.13
C THR A 89 -0.26 -0.62 -5.81
N PHE A 90 0.70 -0.11 -6.59
CA PHE A 90 2.13 -0.28 -6.36
C PHE A 90 2.81 1.09 -6.38
N ASP A 91 3.49 1.41 -5.29
CA ASP A 91 4.20 2.68 -5.10
C ASP A 91 5.64 2.60 -5.59
N HIS A 92 5.98 3.49 -6.51
CA HIS A 92 7.33 3.70 -7.04
C HIS A 92 7.67 5.20 -7.06
N GLY A 93 6.97 6.00 -6.25
CA GLY A 93 7.08 7.45 -6.22
C GLY A 93 8.13 7.98 -5.27
N PRO A 94 8.36 9.30 -5.32
CA PRO A 94 9.18 9.96 -4.34
C PRO A 94 8.52 9.85 -2.95
N LEU A 95 9.34 9.77 -1.89
CA LEU A 95 8.87 9.66 -0.50
C LEU A 95 7.77 10.67 -0.12
N GLY A 96 7.76 11.86 -0.73
CA GLY A 96 6.66 12.80 -0.57
C GLY A 96 6.95 14.14 -1.25
N TYR A 97 6.01 15.07 -1.12
CA TYR A 97 6.06 16.35 -1.81
C TYR A 97 7.14 17.29 -1.24
N LEU A 98 7.92 17.91 -2.15
CA LEU A 98 8.96 18.89 -1.86
C LEU A 98 10.12 18.41 -0.96
N SER A 99 11.02 19.34 -0.65
CA SER A 99 12.29 19.08 0.05
C SER A 99 12.15 18.58 1.48
N ILE A 100 11.02 18.82 2.15
CA ILE A 100 10.78 18.30 3.51
C ILE A 100 10.04 16.97 3.50
N ALA A 101 9.15 16.74 2.53
CA ALA A 101 8.27 15.57 2.45
C ALA A 101 7.56 15.26 3.78
N ALA A 102 6.88 16.29 4.30
CA ALA A 102 6.28 16.32 5.63
C ALA A 102 5.33 15.15 5.90
N HIS A 103 4.56 14.77 4.88
CA HIS A 103 3.54 13.72 4.93
C HIS A 103 4.01 12.39 4.33
N GLY A 104 5.28 12.31 3.95
CA GLY A 104 5.84 11.10 3.36
C GLY A 104 6.02 10.00 4.40
N HIS A 105 6.04 8.75 3.93
CA HIS A 105 6.35 7.55 4.69
C HIS A 105 7.60 6.87 4.11
N ALA A 106 8.24 5.96 4.85
CA ALA A 106 9.37 5.18 4.35
C ALA A 106 8.87 3.91 3.63
N ASP A 107 8.02 4.08 2.64
CA ASP A 107 7.11 3.05 2.09
C ASP A 107 7.27 2.79 0.58
N ALA A 108 8.24 3.41 -0.09
CA ALA A 108 8.61 3.06 -1.46
C ALA A 108 8.64 1.54 -1.71
N LEU A 109 8.09 1.14 -2.85
CA LEU A 109 7.86 -0.24 -3.28
C LEU A 109 6.81 -1.01 -2.46
N SER A 110 6.06 -0.32 -1.61
CA SER A 110 4.86 -0.87 -0.98
C SER A 110 3.76 -1.12 -2.01
N LEU A 111 2.87 -2.05 -1.69
CA LEU A 111 1.66 -2.32 -2.46
C LEU A 111 0.43 -2.33 -1.55
N THR A 112 -0.73 -1.97 -2.07
CA THR A 112 -2.02 -2.18 -1.41
C THR A 112 -2.92 -2.99 -2.32
N LEU A 113 -3.88 -3.72 -1.75
CA LEU A 113 -4.75 -4.60 -2.50
C LEU A 113 -6.14 -4.65 -1.89
N CYS A 114 -7.16 -4.47 -2.72
CA CYS A 114 -8.55 -4.76 -2.39
C CYS A 114 -9.04 -6.01 -3.14
N VAL A 115 -9.95 -6.75 -2.50
CA VAL A 115 -10.69 -7.87 -3.06
C VAL A 115 -12.17 -7.56 -2.98
N ASP A 116 -12.88 -7.64 -4.11
CA ASP A 116 -14.31 -7.33 -4.24
C ASP A 116 -14.67 -5.92 -3.72
N GLY A 117 -13.74 -4.98 -3.94
CA GLY A 117 -13.85 -3.59 -3.50
C GLY A 117 -13.43 -3.34 -2.04
N GLU A 118 -13.20 -4.38 -1.25
CA GLU A 118 -12.86 -4.26 0.17
C GLU A 118 -11.35 -4.40 0.42
N PRO A 119 -10.75 -3.58 1.30
CA PRO A 119 -9.31 -3.63 1.57
C PRO A 119 -8.87 -4.96 2.18
N VAL A 120 -7.73 -5.47 1.71
CA VAL A 120 -7.06 -6.66 2.25
C VAL A 120 -5.64 -6.33 2.68
N LEU A 121 -4.81 -5.83 1.78
CA LEU A 121 -3.47 -5.33 2.08
C LEU A 121 -3.51 -3.81 2.09
N VAL A 122 -3.11 -3.19 3.20
CA VAL A 122 -3.32 -1.76 3.42
C VAL A 122 -2.05 -1.02 3.80
N ASP A 123 -2.06 0.28 3.58
CA ASP A 123 -1.18 1.20 4.30
C ASP A 123 -1.59 1.22 5.79
N PRO A 124 -0.63 1.24 6.73
CA PRO A 124 -0.96 1.28 8.16
C PRO A 124 -1.58 2.62 8.59
N GLY A 125 -1.47 3.69 7.81
CA GLY A 125 -2.01 5.02 8.09
C GLY A 125 -1.14 5.87 9.04
N THR A 126 -1.68 6.98 9.54
CA THR A 126 -0.91 7.98 10.31
C THR A 126 -1.00 7.84 11.83
N TRP A 127 -2.18 7.46 12.31
CA TRP A 127 -2.66 7.62 13.69
C TRP A 127 -2.65 9.06 14.20
N LEU A 128 -1.52 9.54 14.72
CA LEU A 128 -1.37 10.86 15.32
C LEU A 128 -0.09 11.51 14.79
N TYR A 129 -0.04 12.84 14.78
CA TYR A 129 1.20 13.57 14.51
C TYR A 129 2.13 13.60 15.74
N GLY A 130 2.51 14.80 16.21
CA GLY A 130 3.55 14.94 17.24
C GLY A 130 3.25 14.23 18.56
N SER A 131 1.99 14.18 18.97
CA SER A 131 1.58 13.46 20.20
C SER A 131 1.68 11.94 20.09
N GLY A 132 1.85 11.40 18.88
CA GLY A 132 2.00 9.96 18.64
C GLY A 132 3.39 9.42 19.02
N GLY A 133 4.42 10.27 19.08
CA GLY A 133 5.79 9.88 19.44
C GLY A 133 6.29 8.66 18.65
N VAL A 134 6.82 7.66 19.35
CA VAL A 134 7.38 6.43 18.75
C VAL A 134 6.40 5.63 17.90
N TRP A 135 5.10 5.75 18.14
CA TRP A 135 4.08 5.10 17.32
C TRP A 135 3.93 5.81 15.98
N ARG A 136 3.97 7.14 15.96
CA ARG A 136 3.97 7.90 14.69
C ARG A 136 5.20 7.53 13.86
N ASP A 137 6.36 7.41 14.50
CA ASP A 137 7.57 6.97 13.79
C ASP A 137 7.42 5.55 13.21
N TRP A 138 6.78 4.64 13.94
CA TRP A 138 6.50 3.29 13.45
C TRP A 138 5.52 3.29 12.27
N PHE A 139 4.41 4.04 12.35
CA PHE A 139 3.44 4.18 11.26
C PHE A 139 4.08 4.71 9.96
N ARG A 140 5.17 5.48 10.05
CA ARG A 140 5.95 5.99 8.90
C ARG A 140 7.11 5.09 8.50
N SER A 141 7.36 4.01 9.24
CA SER A 141 8.55 3.17 9.08
C SER A 141 8.34 2.08 8.03
N THR A 142 9.40 1.64 7.38
CA THR A 142 9.32 0.56 6.38
C THR A 142 8.77 -0.76 6.96
N PRO A 143 9.12 -1.18 8.20
CA PRO A 143 8.55 -2.38 8.81
C PRO A 143 7.02 -2.39 8.99
N ALA A 144 6.34 -1.25 8.84
CA ALA A 144 4.88 -1.17 8.92
C ALA A 144 4.19 -1.28 7.55
N HIS A 145 4.95 -1.23 6.44
CA HIS A 145 4.41 -1.17 5.08
C HIS A 145 4.68 -2.46 4.32
N ASN A 146 3.93 -2.67 3.23
CA ASN A 146 3.92 -3.90 2.46
C ASN A 146 5.15 -4.02 1.54
N THR A 147 6.35 -3.97 2.11
CA THR A 147 7.64 -3.93 1.40
C THR A 147 8.75 -4.63 2.20
N LEU A 148 9.98 -4.62 1.67
CA LEU A 148 11.14 -5.24 2.29
C LEU A 148 11.89 -4.25 3.20
N ASN A 149 12.28 -4.71 4.38
CA ASN A 149 13.25 -4.04 5.24
C ASN A 149 14.44 -4.93 5.61
N ILE A 150 15.56 -4.29 5.97
CA ILE A 150 16.79 -4.97 6.39
C ILE A 150 16.98 -4.69 7.88
N GLU A 151 17.02 -5.74 8.70
CA GLU A 151 17.25 -5.64 10.15
C GLU A 151 16.29 -4.66 10.88
N GLY A 152 15.02 -4.60 10.45
CA GLY A 152 14.02 -3.69 11.01
C GLY A 152 14.28 -2.21 10.69
N LYS A 153 15.19 -1.89 9.75
CA LYS A 153 15.55 -0.51 9.41
C LYS A 153 14.78 0.00 8.21
N SER A 154 14.25 1.21 8.35
CA SER A 154 13.55 1.90 7.27
C SER A 154 14.47 2.32 6.14
N GLN A 155 13.97 2.30 4.90
CA GLN A 155 14.65 2.79 3.69
C GLN A 155 14.90 4.31 3.70
N SER A 156 14.09 5.06 4.44
CA SER A 156 14.26 6.49 4.69
C SER A 156 14.37 6.75 6.20
N ILE A 157 15.15 7.76 6.60
CA ILE A 157 15.49 8.02 8.00
C ILE A 157 14.73 9.25 8.49
N ILE A 158 13.84 9.03 9.46
CA ILE A 158 13.06 10.07 10.12
C ILE A 158 14.00 10.98 10.92
N ALA A 159 13.83 12.29 10.80
CA ALA A 159 14.62 13.30 11.50
C ALA A 159 13.75 14.36 12.20
N GLY A 160 12.53 13.95 12.60
CA GLY A 160 11.56 14.77 13.30
C GLY A 160 10.13 14.51 12.83
N MET A 161 9.21 15.32 13.33
CA MET A 161 7.77 15.15 13.07
C MET A 161 7.41 15.20 11.58
N PHE A 162 8.09 16.04 10.81
CA PHE A 162 7.80 16.31 9.39
C PHE A 162 9.06 16.35 8.51
N ASN A 163 10.18 15.80 8.99
CA ASN A 163 11.47 15.87 8.29
C ASN A 163 12.16 14.51 8.21
N TRP A 164 13.06 14.40 7.25
CA TRP A 164 13.81 13.18 6.92
C TRP A 164 15.28 13.55 6.71
N SER A 165 16.21 12.86 7.38
CA SER A 165 17.65 13.06 7.20
C SER A 165 18.19 12.27 6.01
N HIS A 166 17.47 11.22 5.61
CA HIS A 166 17.73 10.47 4.39
C HIS A 166 16.41 10.05 3.76
N LYS A 167 16.32 10.16 2.44
CA LYS A 167 15.15 9.77 1.66
C LYS A 167 15.61 8.81 0.58
N ALA A 168 15.03 7.61 0.55
CA ALA A 168 15.20 6.70 -0.56
C ALA A 168 14.70 7.35 -1.86
N ALA A 169 15.49 7.27 -2.92
CA ALA A 169 15.07 7.61 -4.25
C ALA A 169 14.53 6.34 -4.93
N ALA A 170 13.20 6.27 -5.09
CA ALA A 170 12.55 5.20 -5.82
C ALA A 170 12.37 5.56 -7.30
N ALA A 171 12.38 4.55 -8.16
CA ALA A 171 12.09 4.71 -9.57
C ALA A 171 11.52 3.44 -10.17
N LEU A 172 10.51 3.59 -11.03
CA LEU A 172 10.05 2.56 -11.96
C LEU A 172 11.11 2.36 -13.05
N VAL A 173 11.60 1.13 -13.20
CA VAL A 173 12.60 0.77 -14.20
C VAL A 173 12.02 -0.03 -15.37
N GLU A 174 10.86 -0.66 -15.19
CA GLU A 174 10.19 -1.46 -16.22
C GLU A 174 8.67 -1.44 -16.02
N SER A 175 7.93 -1.29 -17.12
CA SER A 175 6.47 -1.34 -17.14
C SER A 175 6.00 -2.01 -18.42
N GLU A 176 5.55 -3.26 -18.28
CA GLU A 176 5.05 -4.09 -19.38
C GLU A 176 3.54 -4.30 -19.16
N PRO A 177 2.67 -3.51 -19.80
CA PRO A 177 1.23 -3.69 -19.72
C PRO A 177 0.77 -4.87 -20.58
N GLY A 178 -0.41 -5.42 -20.25
CA GLY A 178 -1.02 -6.54 -20.97
C GLY A 178 -1.86 -7.41 -20.05
N THR A 179 -2.31 -8.55 -20.57
CA THR A 179 -3.03 -9.56 -19.76
C THR A 179 -2.15 -10.11 -18.63
N HIS A 180 -0.90 -10.40 -18.96
CA HIS A 180 0.16 -10.72 -18.00
C HIS A 180 1.09 -9.52 -17.93
N TRP A 181 0.81 -8.61 -17.00
CA TRP A 181 1.59 -7.39 -16.85
C TRP A 181 2.74 -7.59 -15.87
N LYS A 182 3.76 -6.73 -15.98
CA LYS A 182 4.91 -6.70 -15.09
C LYS A 182 5.35 -5.26 -14.83
N LEU A 183 5.62 -4.99 -13.57
CA LEU A 183 6.20 -3.74 -13.07
C LEU A 183 7.48 -4.08 -12.33
N ARG A 184 8.55 -3.33 -12.58
CA ARG A 184 9.78 -3.42 -11.80
C ARG A 184 10.19 -2.03 -11.38
N ALA A 185 10.44 -1.86 -10.08
CA ALA A 185 10.92 -0.61 -9.51
C ALA A 185 12.01 -0.91 -8.48
N ARG A 186 12.83 0.10 -8.17
CA ARG A 186 13.93 -0.02 -7.21
C ARG A 186 14.09 1.24 -6.38
N HIS A 187 14.74 1.12 -5.24
CA HIS A 187 15.15 2.27 -4.43
C HIS A 187 16.56 2.12 -3.86
N ASP A 188 17.22 3.24 -3.62
CA ASP A 188 18.62 3.29 -3.14
C ASP A 188 18.78 3.44 -1.62
N GLY A 189 17.67 3.52 -0.87
CA GLY A 189 17.64 3.82 0.58
C GLY A 189 18.50 2.95 1.52
N TYR A 190 18.99 1.80 1.04
CA TYR A 190 19.88 0.90 1.77
C TYR A 190 21.35 0.98 1.32
N THR A 191 21.68 1.73 0.27
CA THR A 191 23.01 1.73 -0.34
C THR A 191 24.10 2.17 0.65
N SER A 192 23.89 3.27 1.37
CA SER A 192 24.91 3.80 2.30
C SER A 192 25.09 2.97 3.57
N ARG A 193 24.03 2.33 4.06
CA ARG A 193 24.02 1.59 5.34
C ARG A 193 24.29 0.10 5.17
N PHE A 194 23.87 -0.48 4.04
CA PHE A 194 23.91 -1.91 3.80
C PHE A 194 24.59 -2.29 2.48
N GLY A 195 24.98 -1.32 1.65
CA GLY A 195 25.67 -1.59 0.39
C GLY A 195 24.80 -2.22 -0.71
N VAL A 196 23.47 -2.16 -0.58
CA VAL A 196 22.53 -2.80 -1.51
C VAL A 196 21.43 -1.86 -1.99
N VAL A 197 20.94 -2.12 -3.20
CA VAL A 197 19.74 -1.50 -3.78
C VAL A 197 18.62 -2.53 -3.71
N HIS A 198 17.46 -2.14 -3.19
CA HIS A 198 16.29 -3.01 -3.20
C HIS A 198 15.54 -2.83 -4.52
N GLN A 199 15.28 -3.94 -5.21
CA GLN A 199 14.49 -3.99 -6.43
C GLN A 199 13.31 -4.94 -6.23
N ARG A 200 12.11 -4.45 -6.51
CA ARG A 200 10.88 -5.22 -6.47
C ARG A 200 10.29 -5.35 -7.87
N THR A 201 9.95 -6.57 -8.24
CA THR A 201 9.15 -6.88 -9.43
C THR A 201 7.78 -7.39 -8.99
N VAL A 202 6.70 -6.76 -9.47
CA VAL A 202 5.32 -7.23 -9.29
C VAL A 202 4.80 -7.64 -10.67
N MET A 203 4.29 -8.86 -10.80
CA MET A 203 3.75 -9.34 -12.07
C MET A 203 2.46 -10.12 -11.87
N HIS A 204 1.53 -9.99 -12.81
CA HIS A 204 0.33 -10.81 -12.86
C HIS A 204 0.53 -11.97 -13.83
N GLN A 205 0.35 -13.19 -13.33
CA GLN A 205 0.45 -14.45 -14.06
C GLN A 205 -0.90 -15.19 -14.01
N ALA A 206 -0.99 -16.35 -14.64
CA ALA A 206 -2.24 -17.11 -14.73
C ALA A 206 -2.78 -17.56 -13.36
N ASP A 207 -1.90 -17.73 -12.37
CA ASP A 207 -2.17 -18.27 -11.03
C ASP A 207 -2.20 -17.21 -9.92
N GLY A 208 -2.07 -15.92 -10.29
CA GLY A 208 -2.14 -14.80 -9.35
C GLY A 208 -1.10 -13.72 -9.60
N ILE A 209 -0.78 -12.97 -8.56
CA ILE A 209 0.28 -11.95 -8.57
C ILE A 209 1.54 -12.53 -7.93
N VAL A 210 2.68 -12.38 -8.58
CA VAL A 210 3.99 -12.71 -8.02
C VAL A 210 4.72 -11.43 -7.65
N VAL A 211 5.11 -11.33 -6.39
CA VAL A 211 5.97 -10.27 -5.85
C VAL A 211 7.36 -10.87 -5.67
N SER A 212 8.36 -10.27 -6.31
CA SER A 212 9.75 -10.71 -6.21
C SER A 212 10.64 -9.59 -5.72
N ASP A 213 11.33 -9.83 -4.63
CA ASP A 213 12.26 -8.89 -4.01
C ASP A 213 13.70 -9.35 -4.20
N GLN A 214 14.55 -8.43 -4.64
CA GLN A 214 15.97 -8.63 -4.88
C GLN A 214 16.77 -7.56 -4.13
N LEU A 215 17.91 -7.95 -3.57
CA LEU A 215 18.91 -7.04 -3.05
C LEU A 215 20.12 -7.07 -4.00
N LEU A 216 20.28 -6.00 -4.77
CA LEU A 216 21.36 -5.87 -5.75
C LEU A 216 22.63 -5.39 -5.04
N GLY A 217 23.78 -6.00 -5.32
CA GLY A 217 25.08 -5.65 -4.71
C GLY A 217 25.46 -6.48 -3.48
N GLY A 218 24.63 -7.44 -3.07
CA GLY A 218 24.97 -8.34 -1.98
C GLY A 218 23.76 -9.03 -1.37
N ARG A 219 24.04 -9.83 -0.33
CA ARG A 219 23.03 -10.64 0.33
C ARG A 219 22.83 -10.23 1.79
N ARG A 220 21.59 -10.10 2.25
CA ARG A 220 21.25 -9.68 3.61
C ARG A 220 20.10 -10.50 4.16
N VAL A 221 20.04 -10.61 5.48
CA VAL A 221 18.83 -11.06 6.16
C VAL A 221 17.82 -9.91 6.12
N ALA A 222 16.62 -10.19 5.63
CA ALA A 222 15.57 -9.21 5.41
C ALA A 222 14.24 -9.71 5.95
N GLU A 223 13.33 -8.76 6.20
CA GLU A 223 11.93 -8.99 6.52
C GLU A 223 11.08 -8.47 5.35
N VAL A 224 10.14 -9.27 4.84
CA VAL A 224 9.12 -8.84 3.87
C VAL A 224 7.77 -8.85 4.54
N VAL A 225 7.12 -7.69 4.56
CA VAL A 225 5.90 -7.45 5.34
C VAL A 225 4.67 -7.39 4.45
N PHE A 226 3.55 -7.90 4.96
CA PHE A 226 2.18 -7.66 4.48
C PHE A 226 1.28 -7.32 5.69
N GLN A 227 0.86 -6.06 5.79
CA GLN A 227 -0.07 -5.53 6.76
C GLN A 227 -1.50 -5.71 6.28
N LEU A 228 -2.27 -6.54 7.00
CA LEU A 228 -3.67 -6.75 6.70
C LEU A 228 -4.54 -5.59 7.20
N ALA A 229 -5.68 -5.40 6.56
CA ALA A 229 -6.76 -4.57 7.09
C ALA A 229 -7.27 -5.11 8.43
N ALA A 230 -7.74 -4.21 9.31
CA ALA A 230 -8.34 -4.61 10.57
C ALA A 230 -9.58 -5.49 10.36
N GLY A 231 -9.76 -6.49 11.23
CA GLY A 231 -10.89 -7.42 11.17
C GLY A 231 -10.69 -8.61 10.23
N LEU A 232 -9.59 -8.67 9.49
CA LEU A 232 -9.17 -9.88 8.79
C LEU A 232 -8.41 -10.80 9.73
N GLY A 233 -8.58 -12.11 9.52
CA GLY A 233 -7.82 -13.15 10.21
C GLY A 233 -7.00 -13.97 9.23
N THR A 234 -6.16 -14.84 9.77
CA THR A 234 -5.37 -15.78 8.97
C THR A 234 -5.43 -17.20 9.49
N ASP A 235 -5.31 -18.14 8.56
CA ASP A 235 -4.99 -19.54 8.85
C ASP A 235 -3.68 -19.91 8.15
N ARG A 236 -2.87 -20.73 8.80
CA ARG A 236 -1.51 -21.04 8.36
C ARG A 236 -1.34 -22.53 8.09
N ASP A 237 -0.90 -22.84 6.88
CA ASP A 237 -0.44 -24.16 6.48
C ASP A 237 1.00 -24.07 5.90
N GLY A 238 1.99 -24.41 6.74
CA GLY A 238 3.41 -24.35 6.38
C GLY A 238 3.87 -22.94 6.00
N SER A 239 4.14 -22.73 4.70
CA SER A 239 4.53 -21.45 4.07
C SER A 239 3.37 -20.74 3.38
N THR A 240 2.15 -21.28 3.45
CA THR A 240 0.94 -20.68 2.89
C THR A 240 0.11 -20.05 4.00
N ILE A 241 -0.22 -18.78 3.85
CA ILE A 241 -1.11 -18.04 4.74
C ILE A 241 -2.42 -17.76 3.99
N MET A 242 -3.51 -18.32 4.48
CA MET A 242 -4.86 -18.03 4.02
C MET A 242 -5.38 -16.79 4.75
N VAL A 243 -5.84 -15.79 4.01
CA VAL A 243 -6.46 -14.56 4.55
C VAL A 243 -7.97 -14.71 4.51
N LEU A 244 -8.61 -14.45 5.65
CA LEU A 244 -10.02 -14.71 5.90
C LEU A 244 -10.76 -13.42 6.28
N ARG A 245 -12.01 -13.31 5.84
CA ARG A 245 -12.99 -12.35 6.37
C ARG A 245 -14.11 -13.14 7.04
N GLY A 246 -14.11 -13.17 8.37
CA GLY A 246 -14.89 -14.17 9.09
C GLY A 246 -14.40 -15.57 8.70
N ASP A 247 -15.30 -16.39 8.17
CA ASP A 247 -14.98 -17.75 7.69
C ASP A 247 -14.72 -17.79 6.17
N GLU A 248 -14.86 -16.66 5.45
CA GLU A 248 -14.70 -16.61 3.99
C GLU A 248 -13.21 -16.46 3.60
N PRO A 249 -12.63 -17.40 2.83
CA PRO A 249 -11.28 -17.24 2.28
C PRO A 249 -11.26 -16.25 1.12
N LEU A 250 -10.40 -15.24 1.24
CA LEU A 250 -10.24 -14.18 0.24
C LEU A 250 -9.01 -14.39 -0.63
N MET A 251 -7.88 -14.74 0.00
CA MET A 251 -6.58 -14.79 -0.66
C MET A 251 -5.64 -15.78 0.04
N ALA A 252 -4.81 -16.48 -0.73
CA ALA A 252 -3.65 -17.21 -0.22
C ALA A 252 -2.36 -16.46 -0.57
N ILE A 253 -1.50 -16.30 0.44
CA ILE A 253 -0.15 -15.74 0.32
C ILE A 253 0.84 -16.90 0.53
N ARG A 254 1.59 -17.24 -0.52
CA ARG A 254 2.60 -18.31 -0.49
C ARG A 254 4.00 -17.73 -0.42
N PHE A 255 4.69 -18.03 0.67
CA PHE A 255 6.07 -17.61 0.94
C PHE A 255 7.08 -18.68 0.48
N PRO A 256 8.37 -18.33 0.33
CA PRO A 256 9.42 -19.27 -0.05
C PRO A 256 9.56 -20.47 0.91
N ASP A 257 9.33 -20.22 2.20
CA ASP A 257 9.40 -21.22 3.26
C ASP A 257 8.53 -20.80 4.46
N ALA A 258 8.61 -21.57 5.55
CA ALA A 258 7.80 -21.39 6.75
C ALA A 258 8.39 -20.35 7.74
N ALA A 259 9.36 -19.52 7.37
CA ALA A 259 9.92 -18.48 8.25
C ALA A 259 9.01 -17.23 8.36
N VAL A 260 7.72 -17.45 8.65
CA VAL A 260 6.69 -16.41 8.71
C VAL A 260 6.20 -16.22 10.15
N GLU A 261 6.16 -14.97 10.61
CA GLU A 261 5.51 -14.54 11.85
C GLU A 261 4.22 -13.80 11.50
N ILE A 262 3.15 -14.06 12.26
CA ILE A 262 1.88 -13.35 12.14
C ILE A 262 1.52 -12.82 13.51
N ARG A 263 1.33 -11.50 13.62
CA ARG A 263 0.98 -10.88 14.90
C ARG A 263 0.15 -9.62 14.72
N ALA A 264 -0.93 -9.53 15.48
CA ALA A 264 -1.72 -8.31 15.64
C ALA A 264 -1.44 -7.66 17.00
N GLY A 265 -1.44 -6.32 17.04
CA GLY A 265 -1.36 -5.58 18.30
C GLY A 265 0.05 -5.53 18.92
N GLY A 266 0.10 -5.56 20.25
CA GLY A 266 1.32 -5.39 21.05
C GLY A 266 1.38 -4.07 21.81
N ASP A 267 2.07 -4.05 22.94
CA ASP A 267 2.12 -2.90 23.85
C ASP A 267 3.04 -1.79 23.33
N ALA A 268 3.99 -2.15 22.46
CA ALA A 268 4.96 -1.23 21.86
C ALA A 268 4.96 -1.34 20.31
N PRO A 269 5.34 -0.25 19.60
CA PRO A 269 5.42 -0.27 18.15
C PRO A 269 6.38 -1.35 17.66
N GLY A 270 6.04 -2.01 16.55
CA GLY A 270 6.84 -3.07 15.93
C GLY A 270 6.62 -4.48 16.50
N GLN A 271 5.97 -4.63 17.66
CA GLN A 271 5.67 -5.95 18.23
C GLN A 271 4.62 -6.76 17.44
N GLY A 272 3.79 -6.08 16.64
CA GLY A 272 2.76 -6.68 15.80
C GLY A 272 2.23 -5.65 14.81
N GLY A 273 1.12 -5.97 14.15
CA GLY A 273 0.47 -5.07 13.21
C GLY A 273 -0.57 -4.15 13.85
N TRP A 274 -0.65 -2.95 13.31
CA TRP A 274 -1.61 -1.92 13.66
C TRP A 274 -1.98 -1.15 12.41
N VAL A 275 -3.24 -0.75 12.33
CA VAL A 275 -3.73 0.15 11.29
C VAL A 275 -4.45 1.33 11.93
N SER A 276 -4.39 2.46 11.26
CA SER A 276 -5.04 3.71 11.62
C SER A 276 -6.05 4.08 10.54
N PRO A 277 -7.30 3.59 10.63
CA PRO A 277 -8.29 3.85 9.58
C PRO A 277 -8.71 5.32 9.49
N ARG A 278 -8.48 6.09 10.56
CA ARG A 278 -8.75 7.53 10.63
C ARG A 278 -7.87 8.21 11.66
N PHE A 279 -7.75 9.53 11.60
CA PHE A 279 -6.90 10.27 12.50
C PHE A 279 -7.35 10.10 13.96
N GLY A 280 -6.38 9.91 14.85
CA GLY A 280 -6.59 9.68 16.28
C GLY A 280 -7.06 8.26 16.65
N ALA A 281 -7.36 7.39 15.69
CA ALA A 281 -7.76 6.00 15.95
C ALA A 281 -6.69 5.02 15.47
N ARG A 282 -6.41 3.99 16.27
CA ARG A 282 -5.60 2.84 15.85
C ARG A 282 -6.25 1.56 16.31
N GLN A 283 -6.09 0.50 15.53
CA GLN A 283 -6.68 -0.81 15.79
C GLN A 283 -5.64 -1.90 15.54
N PRO A 284 -5.60 -2.96 16.35
CA PRO A 284 -4.75 -4.10 16.07
C PRO A 284 -5.21 -4.77 14.76
N ALA A 285 -4.27 -5.15 13.92
CA ALA A 285 -4.51 -5.88 12.69
C ALA A 285 -3.32 -6.80 12.41
N GLU A 286 -3.54 -7.96 11.79
CA GLU A 286 -2.47 -8.91 11.59
C GLU A 286 -1.41 -8.36 10.62
N ARG A 287 -0.15 -8.37 11.06
CA ARG A 287 1.03 -8.17 10.23
C ARG A 287 1.64 -9.53 9.96
N ILE A 288 1.77 -9.88 8.68
CA ILE A 288 2.45 -11.08 8.22
C ILE A 288 3.87 -10.68 7.83
N ALA A 289 4.87 -11.31 8.43
CA ALA A 289 6.28 -10.98 8.25
C ALA A 289 7.09 -12.24 7.94
N TRP A 290 7.59 -12.34 6.71
CA TRP A 290 8.55 -13.38 6.35
C TRP A 290 9.98 -12.92 6.60
N HIS A 291 10.82 -13.79 7.13
CA HIS A 291 12.22 -13.52 7.44
C HIS A 291 13.13 -14.49 6.71
N GLY A 292 14.15 -13.98 6.03
CA GLY A 292 15.13 -14.84 5.39
C GLY A 292 16.22 -14.09 4.66
N GLU A 293 17.10 -14.84 4.03
CA GLU A 293 18.24 -14.30 3.28
C GLU A 293 17.81 -13.92 1.86
N VAL A 294 18.00 -12.65 1.48
CA VAL A 294 17.66 -12.12 0.15
C VAL A 294 18.92 -11.58 -0.52
N GLY A 295 19.13 -11.95 -1.78
CA GLY A 295 20.25 -11.47 -2.60
C GLY A 295 19.81 -11.17 -4.02
N GLU A 296 20.74 -11.28 -4.97
CA GLU A 296 20.48 -10.95 -6.37
C GLU A 296 19.55 -11.95 -7.07
N ASP A 297 19.57 -13.23 -6.67
CA ASP A 297 18.63 -14.24 -7.15
C ASP A 297 17.18 -13.93 -6.75
N GLY A 298 17.03 -13.15 -5.67
CA GLY A 298 15.76 -12.72 -5.10
C GLY A 298 14.96 -13.83 -4.44
N ILE A 299 13.81 -13.43 -3.90
CA ILE A 299 12.77 -14.33 -3.40
C ILE A 299 11.46 -14.06 -4.15
N LYS A 300 10.51 -14.99 -4.05
CA LYS A 300 9.18 -14.86 -4.68
C LYS A 300 8.09 -15.17 -3.67
N ILE A 301 7.07 -14.32 -3.64
CA ILE A 301 5.87 -14.47 -2.84
C ILE A 301 4.69 -14.42 -3.79
N HIS A 302 3.80 -15.40 -3.72
CA HIS A 302 2.65 -15.53 -4.61
C HIS A 302 1.38 -15.13 -3.87
N LEU A 303 0.63 -14.18 -4.43
CA LEU A 303 -0.67 -13.71 -3.95
C LEU A 303 -1.75 -14.23 -4.91
N ALA A 304 -2.64 -15.09 -4.44
CA ALA A 304 -3.70 -15.66 -5.26
C ALA A 304 -5.06 -15.46 -4.59
N ALA A 305 -6.02 -14.85 -5.29
CA ALA A 305 -7.39 -14.78 -4.81
C ALA A 305 -8.00 -16.19 -4.72
N ILE A 306 -8.76 -16.47 -3.68
CA ILE A 306 -9.52 -17.71 -3.55
C ILE A 306 -10.89 -17.48 -4.17
N PRO A 307 -11.43 -18.38 -5.00
CA PRO A 307 -12.76 -18.19 -5.57
C PRO A 307 -13.84 -18.04 -4.48
N PRO A 308 -14.91 -17.27 -4.74
CA PRO A 308 -16.07 -17.23 -3.85
C PRO A 308 -16.64 -18.64 -3.62
N SER A 309 -17.18 -18.87 -2.43
CA SER A 309 -17.88 -20.12 -2.09
C SER A 309 -19.20 -20.28 -2.83
#